data_AF-A0A6L7LZH2-F1
#
_entry.id   AF-A0A6L7LZH2-F1
#
_cell.length_a   1.000
_cell.length_b   1.000
_cell.length_c   1.000
_cell.angle_alpha   90.00
_cell.angle_beta   90.00
_cell.angle_gamma   90.00
#
_symmetry.space_group_name_H-M   'P 1'
#
loop_
_entity.id
_entity.type
_entity.pdbx_description
1 polymer ?
#
loop_
_entity_poly.entity_id
_entity_poly.type
_entity_poly.pdbx_seq_one_letter_code
_entity_poly.pdbx_strand_id
1 'polypeptide(L)'
;MKIAKTLAVFLFLAVMPALEGEAQQRPPWMQPDVVKAAVDIGMTDEQLAQFRSHVAEFMDGRMKAFNNLMRRNNVTNMDRKMKSRTKKLKRRMDEQMSELLTEEQYPRYEIYRDLLMSKFRI
;
A
#
# COMPACT_ATOMS: atom_id res chain seq x y z
N MET A 1 20.76 17.03 -47.70
CA MET A 1 20.71 18.21 -46.83
C MET A 1 19.93 17.84 -45.56
N LYS A 2 20.55 17.93 -44.36
CA LYS A 2 20.00 18.01 -42.97
C LYS A 2 19.10 16.84 -42.49
N ILE A 3 19.53 15.89 -41.62
CA ILE A 3 19.81 15.90 -40.16
C ILE A 3 18.68 16.46 -39.27
N ALA A 4 18.05 15.57 -38.45
CA ALA A 4 17.75 15.70 -36.99
C ALA A 4 16.64 14.69 -36.60
N LYS A 5 16.85 13.65 -35.76
CA LYS A 5 16.94 13.61 -34.28
C LYS A 5 15.62 13.97 -33.54
N THR A 6 14.99 12.93 -32.98
CA THR A 6 14.41 12.78 -31.61
C THR A 6 13.41 13.82 -31.03
N LEU A 7 12.41 13.30 -30.30
CA LEU A 7 11.52 13.88 -29.25
C LEU A 7 10.03 13.84 -29.63
N ALA A 8 9.26 12.90 -29.08
CA ALA A 8 8.58 13.01 -27.77
C ALA A 8 7.41 14.01 -27.79
N VAL A 9 6.19 13.50 -27.85
CA VAL A 9 5.03 14.13 -27.18
C VAL A 9 4.15 13.02 -26.63
N PHE A 10 4.33 12.77 -25.33
CA PHE A 10 3.33 12.16 -24.46
C PHE A 10 1.97 12.82 -24.73
N LEU A 11 0.99 12.04 -25.17
CA LEU A 11 -0.38 12.51 -25.30
C LEU A 11 -0.94 12.74 -23.90
N PHE A 12 -0.91 14.01 -23.51
CA PHE A 12 -1.45 14.59 -22.30
C PHE A 12 -2.97 14.37 -22.23
N LEU A 13 -3.42 13.86 -21.08
CA LEU A 13 -4.43 14.52 -20.25
C LEU A 13 -5.81 14.79 -20.86
N ALA A 14 -6.72 13.81 -20.78
CA ALA A 14 -8.17 13.97 -20.73
C ALA A 14 -8.72 12.62 -20.22
N VAL A 15 -9.42 12.45 -19.11
CA VAL A 15 -10.40 13.27 -18.39
C VAL A 15 -10.40 12.75 -16.94
N MET A 16 -10.04 13.56 -15.96
CA MET A 16 -10.36 13.31 -14.56
C MET A 16 -11.32 14.43 -14.14
N PRO A 17 -12.64 14.19 -14.09
CA PRO A 17 -13.51 15.15 -13.46
C PRO A 17 -13.20 15.11 -11.96
N ALA A 18 -13.21 16.29 -11.36
CA ALA A 18 -12.98 16.52 -9.93
C ALA A 18 -13.69 15.47 -9.06
N LEU A 19 -12.89 14.58 -8.46
CA LEU A 19 -13.30 13.67 -7.39
C LEU A 19 -12.77 14.21 -6.05
N GLU A 20 -13.04 15.49 -5.78
CA GLU A 20 -12.78 16.12 -4.48
C GLU A 20 -13.86 15.75 -3.43
N GLY A 21 -14.84 14.90 -3.79
CA GLY A 21 -15.96 14.51 -2.93
C GLY A 21 -15.88 13.12 -2.25
N GLU A 22 -14.88 12.26 -2.53
CA GLU A 22 -14.94 10.84 -2.11
C GLU A 22 -13.72 10.31 -1.33
N ALA A 23 -12.88 11.19 -0.78
CA ALA A 23 -11.73 10.76 0.02
C ALA A 23 -12.13 9.96 1.28
N GLN A 24 -13.37 10.08 1.76
CA GLN A 24 -13.84 9.45 3.00
C GLN A 24 -14.29 7.99 2.85
N GLN A 25 -14.60 7.49 1.64
CA GLN A 25 -15.21 6.15 1.46
C GLN A 25 -14.27 5.06 0.96
N ARG A 26 -13.05 5.41 0.52
CA ARG A 26 -12.12 4.41 -0.01
C ARG A 26 -11.42 3.66 1.12
N PRO A 27 -11.28 2.33 1.01
CA PRO A 27 -10.45 1.58 1.92
C PRO A 27 -9.04 2.18 2.00
N PRO A 28 -8.37 2.11 3.15
CA PRO A 28 -7.02 2.65 3.37
C PRO A 28 -6.00 2.39 2.26
N TRP A 29 -6.07 1.24 1.58
CA TRP A 29 -5.17 0.85 0.49
C TRP A 29 -5.56 1.35 -0.90
N MET A 30 -6.78 1.87 -1.07
CA MET A 30 -7.25 2.46 -2.33
C MET A 30 -7.22 3.99 -2.30
N GLN A 31 -6.65 4.59 -1.25
CA GLN A 31 -6.45 6.02 -1.23
C GLN A 31 -5.46 6.41 -2.35
N PRO A 32 -5.71 7.51 -3.08
CA PRO A 32 -4.91 7.87 -4.26
C PRO A 32 -3.41 7.97 -3.99
N ASP A 33 -3.02 8.48 -2.83
CA ASP A 33 -1.63 8.60 -2.40
C ASP A 33 -0.97 7.25 -2.14
N VAL A 34 -1.69 6.31 -1.54
CA VAL A 34 -1.23 4.93 -1.32
C VAL A 34 -1.08 4.18 -2.64
N VAL A 35 -2.03 4.34 -3.56
CA VAL A 35 -1.96 3.74 -4.90
C VAL A 35 -0.80 4.33 -5.70
N LYS A 36 -0.63 5.65 -5.66
CA LYS A 36 0.50 6.31 -6.31
C LYS A 36 1.82 5.82 -5.76
N ALA A 37 1.97 5.74 -4.44
CA ALA A 37 3.19 5.23 -3.82
C ALA A 37 3.48 3.78 -4.20
N ALA A 38 2.46 2.93 -4.39
CA ALA A 38 2.64 1.56 -4.86
C ALA A 38 3.13 1.51 -6.31
N VAL A 39 2.62 2.38 -7.19
CA VAL A 39 3.08 2.51 -8.58
C VAL A 39 4.52 3.02 -8.63
N ASP A 40 4.86 3.99 -7.79
CA ASP A 40 6.18 4.62 -7.74
C ASP A 40 7.30 3.64 -7.34
N ILE A 41 6.97 2.49 -6.74
CA ILE A 41 7.95 1.42 -6.46
C ILE A 41 8.64 0.97 -7.75
N GLY A 42 7.93 0.93 -8.89
CA GLY A 42 8.48 0.52 -10.17
C GLY A 42 8.72 -0.99 -10.26
N MET A 43 7.74 -1.79 -9.84
CA MET A 43 7.76 -3.25 -9.89
C MET A 43 7.54 -3.79 -11.31
N THR A 44 8.10 -4.97 -11.62
CA THR A 44 7.67 -5.75 -12.79
C THR A 44 6.27 -6.34 -12.59
N ASP A 45 5.66 -6.89 -13.64
CA ASP A 45 4.33 -7.51 -13.54
C ASP A 45 4.34 -8.73 -12.60
N GLU A 46 5.41 -9.52 -12.61
CA GLU A 46 5.59 -10.67 -11.70
C GLU A 46 5.74 -10.21 -10.25
N GLN A 47 6.53 -9.15 -10.02
CA GLN A 47 6.67 -8.55 -8.70
C GLN A 47 5.34 -7.97 -8.21
N LEU A 48 4.61 -7.30 -9.09
CA LEU A 48 3.32 -6.69 -8.77
C LEU A 48 2.28 -7.73 -8.34
N ALA A 49 2.25 -8.90 -8.97
CA ALA A 49 1.36 -10.00 -8.58
C ALA A 49 1.66 -10.49 -7.15
N GLN A 50 2.94 -10.71 -6.82
CA GLN A 50 3.37 -11.13 -5.49
C GLN A 50 3.15 -10.03 -4.44
N PHE A 51 3.47 -8.79 -4.78
CA PHE A 51 3.22 -7.62 -3.94
C PHE A 51 1.75 -7.52 -3.54
N ARG A 52 0.82 -7.64 -4.51
CA ARG A 52 -0.62 -7.63 -4.25
C ARG A 52 -1.04 -8.74 -3.30
N SER A 53 -0.48 -9.94 -3.46
CA SER A 53 -0.73 -11.08 -2.58
C SER A 53 -0.28 -10.80 -1.14
N HIS A 54 0.96 -10.31 -0.95
CA HIS A 54 1.49 -10.00 0.38
C HIS A 54 0.73 -8.86 1.07
N VAL A 55 0.35 -7.82 0.32
CA VAL A 55 -0.51 -6.75 0.86
C VAL A 55 -1.88 -7.28 1.24
N ALA A 56 -2.50 -8.13 0.42
CA ALA A 56 -3.79 -8.76 0.74
C ALA A 56 -3.70 -9.62 2.01
N GLU A 57 -2.62 -10.41 2.17
CA GLU A 57 -2.40 -11.20 3.37
C GLU A 57 -2.30 -10.32 4.63
N PHE A 58 -1.60 -9.19 4.54
CA PHE A 58 -1.54 -8.20 5.62
C PHE A 58 -2.95 -7.69 5.99
N MET A 59 -3.76 -7.33 4.98
CA MET A 59 -5.12 -6.82 5.18
C MET A 59 -6.04 -7.83 5.85
N ASP A 60 -6.05 -9.05 5.31
CA ASP A 60 -6.86 -10.14 5.84
C ASP A 60 -6.44 -10.49 7.27
N GLY A 61 -5.13 -10.52 7.54
CA GLY A 61 -4.60 -10.72 8.88
C GLY A 61 -5.06 -9.65 9.85
N ARG A 62 -5.05 -8.38 9.41
CA ARG A 62 -5.49 -7.24 10.23
C ARG A 62 -6.99 -7.30 10.50
N MET A 63 -7.81 -7.58 9.48
CA MET A 63 -9.26 -7.72 9.59
C MET A 63 -9.65 -8.89 10.50
N LYS A 64 -9.01 -10.06 10.34
CA LYS A 64 -9.20 -11.22 11.22
C LYS A 64 -8.82 -10.89 12.67
N ALA A 65 -7.72 -10.18 12.90
CA ALA A 65 -7.30 -9.77 14.23
C ALA A 65 -8.33 -8.82 14.88
N PHE A 66 -8.83 -7.85 14.13
CA PHE A 66 -9.88 -6.94 14.58
C PHE A 66 -11.16 -7.69 14.95
N ASN A 67 -11.69 -8.52 14.04
CA ASN A 67 -12.90 -9.31 14.28
C ASN A 67 -12.75 -10.25 15.49
N ASN A 68 -11.58 -10.85 15.67
CA ASN A 68 -11.29 -11.71 16.82
C ASN A 68 -11.23 -10.94 18.14
N LEU A 69 -10.81 -9.68 18.13
CA LEU A 69 -10.84 -8.83 19.32
C LEU A 69 -12.27 -8.37 19.62
N MET A 70 -13.04 -8.00 18.60
CA MET A 70 -14.44 -7.56 18.76
C MET A 70 -15.37 -8.68 19.27
N ARG A 71 -15.13 -9.93 18.88
CA ARG A 71 -15.95 -11.08 19.31
C ARG A 71 -15.68 -11.54 20.75
N ARG A 72 -14.60 -11.09 21.38
CA ARG A 72 -14.24 -11.51 22.73
C ARG A 72 -14.91 -10.57 23.73
N ASN A 73 -15.72 -11.12 24.63
CA ASN A 73 -16.27 -10.35 25.75
C ASN A 73 -15.14 -9.89 26.68
N ASN A 74 -15.26 -8.68 27.24
CA ASN A 74 -14.34 -8.09 28.23
C ASN A 74 -12.87 -7.92 27.77
N VAL A 75 -12.62 -7.63 26.48
CA VAL A 75 -11.28 -7.26 26.03
C VAL A 75 -10.90 -5.89 26.56
N THR A 76 -10.00 -5.86 27.55
CA THR A 76 -9.30 -4.65 27.97
C THR A 76 -8.12 -4.36 27.02
N ASN A 77 -7.76 -3.08 26.90
CA ASN A 77 -6.60 -2.64 26.12
C ASN A 77 -6.64 -3.06 24.63
N MET A 78 -7.81 -2.94 24.00
CA MET A 78 -8.03 -3.32 22.60
C MET A 78 -7.02 -2.65 21.65
N ASP A 79 -6.78 -1.36 21.82
CA ASP A 79 -5.85 -0.60 20.98
C ASP A 79 -4.42 -1.13 21.08
N ARG A 80 -3.95 -1.40 22.31
CA ARG A 80 -2.61 -1.97 22.53
C ARG A 80 -2.49 -3.35 21.89
N LYS A 81 -3.51 -4.19 22.02
CA LYS A 81 -3.53 -5.52 21.38
C LYS A 81 -3.53 -5.40 19.87
N MET A 82 -4.32 -4.47 19.31
CA MET A 82 -4.38 -4.26 17.87
C MET A 82 -3.05 -3.71 17.32
N LYS A 83 -2.45 -2.72 17.99
CA LYS A 83 -1.10 -2.20 17.67
C LYS A 83 -0.04 -3.30 17.68
N SER A 84 -0.06 -4.18 18.68
CA SER A 84 0.86 -5.33 18.74
C SER A 84 0.66 -6.31 17.57
N ARG A 85 -0.59 -6.59 17.20
CA ARG A 85 -0.91 -7.46 16.06
C ARG A 85 -0.50 -6.83 14.73
N THR A 86 -0.82 -5.56 14.51
CA THR A 86 -0.41 -4.80 13.32
C THR A 86 1.11 -4.74 13.20
N LYS A 87 1.86 -4.54 14.30
CA LYS A 87 3.33 -4.57 14.28
C LYS A 87 3.88 -5.91 13.77
N LYS A 88 3.30 -7.03 14.22
CA LYS A 88 3.71 -8.37 13.76
C LYS A 88 3.40 -8.60 12.29
N LEU A 89 2.21 -8.19 11.84
CA LEU A 89 1.80 -8.30 10.44
C LEU A 89 2.67 -7.43 9.53
N LYS A 90 2.97 -6.19 9.94
CA LYS A 90 3.88 -5.30 9.23
C LYS A 90 5.25 -5.93 9.08
N ARG A 91 5.83 -6.48 10.16
CA ARG A 91 7.15 -7.12 10.10
C ARG A 91 7.19 -8.26 9.09
N ARG A 92 6.15 -9.10 9.07
CA ARG A 92 6.04 -10.19 8.09
C ARG A 92 5.94 -9.67 6.64
N MET A 93 5.17 -8.61 6.42
CA MET A 93 5.09 -7.96 5.12
C MET A 93 6.46 -7.38 4.71
N ASP A 94 7.19 -6.75 5.64
CA ASP A 94 8.55 -6.26 5.38
C ASP A 94 9.52 -7.39 5.01
N GLU A 95 9.47 -8.52 5.73
CA GLU A 95 10.25 -9.73 5.42
C GLU A 95 9.95 -10.21 3.98
N GLN A 96 8.67 -10.38 3.62
CA GLN A 96 8.25 -10.79 2.27
C GLN A 96 8.70 -9.80 1.19
N MET A 97 8.61 -8.50 1.45
CA MET A 97 8.99 -7.47 0.48
C MET A 97 10.50 -7.35 0.32
N SER A 98 11.28 -7.68 1.35
CA SER A 98 12.74 -7.70 1.27
C SER A 98 13.27 -8.84 0.39
N GLU A 99 12.52 -9.93 0.26
CA GLU A 99 12.84 -11.03 -0.65
C GLU A 99 12.40 -10.74 -2.09
N LEU A 100 11.34 -9.92 -2.25
CA LEU A 100 10.70 -9.65 -3.54
C LEU A 100 11.32 -8.46 -4.30
N LEU A 101 11.68 -7.41 -3.57
CA LEU A 101 12.07 -6.12 -4.14
C LEU A 101 13.59 -5.96 -4.19
N THR A 102 14.08 -5.22 -5.19
CA THR A 102 15.51 -4.89 -5.26
C THR A 102 15.89 -3.82 -4.23
N GLU A 103 17.20 -3.65 -4.02
CA GLU A 103 17.73 -2.62 -3.11
C GLU A 103 17.30 -1.20 -3.51
N GLU A 104 17.10 -0.94 -4.81
CA GLU A 104 16.63 0.36 -5.31
C GLU A 104 15.12 0.56 -5.13
N GLN A 105 14.34 -0.54 -5.15
CA GLN A 105 12.89 -0.52 -4.99
C GLN A 105 12.48 -0.44 -3.51
N TYR A 106 13.26 -1.06 -2.61
CA TYR A 106 12.89 -1.19 -1.20
C TYR A 106 12.67 0.15 -0.47
N PRO A 107 13.50 1.20 -0.66
CA PRO A 107 13.23 2.51 -0.07
C PRO A 107 11.88 3.12 -0.48
N ARG A 108 11.43 2.85 -1.72
CA ARG A 108 10.12 3.31 -2.20
C ARG A 108 8.98 2.51 -1.57
N TYR A 109 9.19 1.22 -1.36
CA TYR A 109 8.28 0.40 -0.58
C TYR A 109 8.15 0.91 0.86
N GLU A 110 9.22 1.38 1.50
CA GLU A 110 9.12 1.95 2.84
C GLU A 110 8.19 3.16 2.90
N ILE A 111 8.26 4.03 1.89
CA ILE A 111 7.34 5.18 1.74
C ILE A 111 5.89 4.68 1.59
N TYR A 112 5.65 3.73 0.69
CA TYR A 112 4.32 3.12 0.52
C TYR A 112 3.80 2.51 1.84
N ARG A 113 4.62 1.74 2.53
CA ARG A 113 4.30 1.07 3.79
C ARG A 113 3.91 2.08 4.85
N ASP A 114 4.69 3.13 5.02
CA ASP A 114 4.47 4.12 6.06
C ASP A 114 3.21 4.95 5.76
N LEU A 115 2.97 5.28 4.49
CA LEU A 115 1.69 5.85 4.04
C LEU A 115 0.52 4.92 4.36
N LEU A 116 0.61 3.65 3.97
CA LEU A 116 -0.42 2.65 4.26
C LEU A 116 -0.70 2.53 5.76
N MET A 117 0.35 2.48 6.59
CA MET A 117 0.21 2.42 8.06
C MET A 117 -0.44 3.69 8.63
N SER A 118 -0.16 4.86 8.07
CA SER A 118 -0.77 6.12 8.51
C SER A 118 -2.29 6.13 8.37
N LYS A 119 -2.83 5.40 7.37
CA LYS A 119 -4.28 5.27 7.12
C LYS A 119 -4.98 4.36 8.12
N PHE A 120 -4.21 3.58 8.89
CA PHE A 120 -4.70 2.61 9.85
C PHE A 120 -4.69 3.10 11.29
N ARG A 121 -4.50 4.41 11.52
CA ARG A 121 -4.45 5.00 12.86
C ARG A 121 -5.63 4.54 13.73
N ILE A 122 -5.25 3.92 14.85
CA ILE A 122 -6.05 3.64 16.06
C ILE A 122 -5.43 4.48 17.18
#